data_AF-A0A658IBN6-F1
#
_entry.id   AF-A0A658IBN6-F1
#
_cell.length_a   1.000
_cell.length_b   1.000
_cell.length_c   1.000
_cell.angle_alpha   90.00
_cell.angle_beta   90.00
_cell.angle_gamma   90.00
#
_symmetry.space_group_name_H-M   'P 1'
#
loop_
_entity.id
_entity.type
_entity.pdbx_description
1 polymer ?
#
loop_
_entity_poly.entity_id
_entity_poly.type
_entity_poly.pdbx_seq_one_letter_code
_entity_poly.pdbx_strand_id
1 'polypeptide(L)' 'MNNTELANPAPLGLAAFGMTTILLNLHNAGFFSMDDIILSMGIFYGGIAQI' A
#
# COMPACT_ATOMS: atom_id res chain seq x y z
N MET A 1 16.40 1.90 -30.77
CA MET A 1 16.98 1.42 -29.50
C MET A 1 15.92 1.66 -28.46
N ASN A 2 15.30 0.60 -27.93
CA ASN A 2 14.35 0.74 -26.82
C ASN A 2 15.14 1.30 -25.63
N ASN A 3 14.85 2.55 -25.27
CA ASN A 3 15.45 3.21 -24.11
C ASN A 3 14.90 2.48 -22.88
N THR A 4 15.61 1.46 -22.39
CA THR A 4 15.27 0.77 -21.14
C THR A 4 15.65 1.67 -19.97
N GLU A 5 14.90 2.76 -19.81
CA GLU A 5 14.88 3.52 -18.55
C GLU A 5 14.14 2.68 -17.52
N LEU A 6 14.86 2.35 -16.44
CA LEU A 6 14.25 1.69 -15.28
C LEU A 6 13.24 2.67 -14.65
N ALA A 7 12.04 2.17 -14.35
CA ALA A 7 11.04 2.96 -13.65
C ALA A 7 11.51 3.30 -12.23
N ASN A 8 11.11 4.46 -11.72
CA ASN A 8 11.38 4.84 -10.33
C ASN A 8 10.46 4.04 -9.38
N PRO A 9 10.98 3.26 -8.42
CA PRO A 9 10.16 2.49 -7.49
C PRO A 9 9.54 3.35 -6.36
N ALA A 10 10.02 4.57 -6.13
CA ALA A 10 9.59 5.40 -5.00
C ALA A 10 8.08 5.73 -5.00
N PRO A 11 7.45 6.10 -6.14
CA PRO A 11 6.01 6.35 -6.17
C PRO A 11 5.16 5.11 -5.84
N LEU A 12 5.62 3.92 -6.21
CA LEU A 12 4.94 2.66 -5.90
C LEU A 12 4.92 2.41 -4.39
N GLY A 13 6.08 2.49 -3.74
CA GLY A 13 6.20 2.33 -2.29
C GLY A 13 5.41 3.39 -1.50
N LEU A 14 5.40 4.64 -1.98
CA LEU A 14 4.64 5.71 -1.34
C LEU A 14 3.12 5.49 -1.44
N ALA A 15 2.63 5.04 -2.60
CA ALA A 15 1.21 4.73 -2.78
C ALA A 15 0.78 3.53 -1.91
N ALA A 16 1.64 2.50 -1.83
CA ALA A 16 1.46 1.34 -0.98
C ALA A 16 1.36 1.69 0.51
N PHE A 17 2.31 2.49 0.99
CA PHE A 17 2.33 2.98 2.36
C PHE A 17 1.11 3.86 2.66
N GLY A 18 0.82 4.84 1.79
CA GLY A 18 -0.27 5.79 1.99
C GLY A 18 -1.64 5.12 2.06
N MET A 19 -1.94 4.22 1.12
CA MET A 19 -3.24 3.54 1.07
C MET A 19 -3.45 2.63 2.29
N THR A 20 -2.46 1.82 2.65
CA THR A 20 -2.52 0.94 3.84
C THR A 20 -2.68 1.76 5.12
N THR A 21 -1.98 2.90 5.22
CA THR A 21 -2.07 3.81 6.37
C THR A 21 -3.46 4.43 6.50
N ILE A 22 -4.07 4.87 5.39
CA ILE A 22 -5.43 5.41 5.40
C ILE A 22 -6.42 4.35 5.89
N LEU A 23 -6.35 3.14 5.34
CA LEU A 23 -7.26 2.04 5.71
C LEU A 23 -7.14 1.65 7.18
N LEU A 24 -5.92 1.54 7.71
CA LEU A 24 -5.69 1.23 9.12
C LEU A 24 -6.21 2.35 10.03
N ASN A 25 -6.05 3.60 9.63
CA ASN A 25 -6.55 4.73 10.42
C ASN A 25 -8.08 4.90 10.34
N LEU A 26 -8.71 4.53 9.22
CA LEU A 26 -10.17 4.48 9.13
C LEU A 26 -10.75 3.41 10.07
N HIS A 27 -10.07 2.26 10.21
CA HIS A 27 -10.41 1.27 11.21
C HIS A 27 -10.20 1.80 12.64
N ASN A 28 -9.04 2.40 12.92
CA ASN A 28 -8.75 2.97 14.25
C ASN A 28 -9.72 4.10 14.64
N ALA A 29 -10.25 4.84 13.67
CA ALA A 29 -11.26 5.89 13.88
C ALA A 29 -12.69 5.33 14.00
N GLY A 30 -12.88 4.01 13.91
CA GLY A 30 -14.17 3.35 14.14
C GLY A 30 -15.14 3.40 12.96
N PHE A 31 -14.68 3.76 11.75
CA PHE A 31 -15.54 3.80 10.56
C PHE A 31 -15.90 2.40 10.05
N PHE A 32 -14.96 1.45 10.17
CA PHE A 32 -15.15 0.05 9.76
C PHE A 32 -14.45 -0.89 10.74
N SER A 33 -15.00 -2.11 10.91
CA SER A 33 -14.34 -3.16 11.69
C SER A 33 -13.05 -3.64 11.01
N MET A 34 -12.20 -4.33 11.78
CA MET A 34 -11.01 -4.97 11.20
C MET A 34 -11.51 -6.04 10.22
N ASP A 35 -11.09 -5.92 8.97
CA ASP A 35 -11.59 -6.74 7.87
C ASP A 35 -10.42 -7.28 7.05
N ASP A 36 -10.67 -8.35 6.28
CA ASP A 36 -9.69 -9.05 5.45
C ASP A 36 -9.03 -8.10 4.44
N ILE A 37 -9.71 -7.00 4.08
CA ILE A 37 -9.20 -5.93 3.23
C ILE A 37 -7.98 -5.23 3.84
N ILE A 38 -7.99 -4.91 5.14
CA ILE A 38 -6.88 -4.21 5.79
C ILE A 38 -5.67 -5.14 5.91
N LEU A 39 -5.93 -6.40 6.25
CA LEU A 39 -4.89 -7.43 6.37
C LEU A 39 -4.22 -7.71 5.01
N SER A 40 -5.03 -7.92 3.96
CA SER A 40 -4.51 -8.16 2.61
C SER A 40 -3.75 -6.95 2.05
N MET A 41 -4.26 -5.73 2.25
CA MET A 41 -3.56 -4.51 1.86
C MET A 41 -2.24 -4.33 2.61
N GLY A 42 -2.18 -4.67 3.90
CA GLY A 42 -0.95 -4.65 4.69
C GLY A 42 0.10 -5.66 4.23
N ILE A 43 -0.31 -6.89 3.87
CA ILE A 43 0.62 -7.95 3.44
C ILE A 43 1.10 -7.72 2.00
N PHE A 44 0.18 -7.52 1.06
CA PHE A 44 0.52 -7.52 -0.36
C PHE A 44 0.95 -6.14 -0.86
N TYR A 45 0.27 -5.06 -0.44
CA TYR A 45 0.54 -3.73 -0.98
C TYR A 45 1.52 -2.97 -0.09
N GLY A 46 1.18 -2.70 1.17
CA GLY A 46 2.07 -2.06 2.14
C GLY A 46 3.28 -2.90 2.59
N GLY A 47 3.27 -4.21 2.27
CA GLY A 47 4.34 -5.15 2.58
C GLY A 47 5.16 -5.51 1.34
N ILE A 48 4.69 -6.52 0.59
CA ILE A 48 5.43 -7.10 -0.54
C ILE A 48 5.69 -6.11 -1.66
N ALA A 49 4.68 -5.34 -2.11
CA ALA A 49 4.86 -4.40 -3.23
C ALA A 49 5.69 -3.16 -2.87
N GLN A 50 5.91 -2.91 -1.58
CA GLN A 50 6.70 -1.79 -1.08
C GLN A 50 8.20 -2.13 -0.91
N ILE A 51 8.54 -3.41 -0.75
CA ILE A 51 9.92 -3.93 -0.62
C ILE A 51 10.48 -4.26 -2.00
#